data_AF-A0AB39VI22-F1
#
_entry.id   AF-A0AB39VI22-F1
#
_cell.length_a   1.000
_cell.length_b   1.000
_cell.length_c   1.000
_cell.angle_alpha   90.00
_cell.angle_beta   90.00
_cell.angle_gamma   90.00
#
_symmetry.space_group_name_H-M   'P 1'
#
loop_
_entity.id
_entity.type
_entity.pdbx_description
1 polymer ?
#
loop_
_entity_poly.entity_id
_entity_poly.type
_entity_poly.pdbx_seq_one_letter_code
_entity_poly.pdbx_strand_id
1 'polypeptide(L)' 'MSKYKLGFSIGDSYCGENAEIDLIDDYGYTEEEAKEIINDDDKQYELFREWRNENINQSYWVVKEE' A
#
# COMPACT_ATOMS: atom_id res chain seq x y z
N MET A 1 -2.73 -9.98 18.34
CA MET A 1 -2.00 -8.86 17.71
C MET A 1 -1.23 -9.45 16.56
N SER A 2 -1.69 -9.22 15.34
CA SER A 2 -1.02 -9.74 14.15
C SER A 2 0.36 -9.13 14.02
N LYS A 3 1.37 -9.96 13.79
CA LYS A 3 2.77 -9.53 13.65
C LYS A 3 3.08 -8.93 12.28
N TYR A 4 2.20 -9.15 11.30
CA TYR A 4 2.47 -8.84 9.90
C TYR A 4 1.53 -7.78 9.34
N LYS A 5 1.68 -6.55 9.84
CA LYS A 5 0.86 -5.41 9.45
C LYS A 5 1.70 -4.36 8.72
N LEU A 6 1.14 -3.79 7.66
CA LEU A 6 1.73 -2.66 6.94
C LEU A 6 0.84 -1.43 7.08
N GLY A 7 1.48 -0.29 7.31
CA GLY A 7 0.85 1.01 7.33
C GLY A 7 1.10 1.72 6.00
N PHE A 8 0.04 2.09 5.31
CA PHE A 8 0.08 2.89 4.10
C PHE A 8 -0.44 4.30 4.38
N SER A 9 0.24 5.28 3.79
CA SER A 9 -0.14 6.68 3.92
C SER A 9 0.13 7.41 2.61
N ILE A 10 -0.86 8.13 2.11
CA ILE A 10 -0.71 9.00 0.93
C ILE A 10 -1.19 10.41 1.26
N GLY A 11 -0.36 11.40 0.95
CA GLY A 11 -0.63 12.81 1.20
C GLY A 11 0.11 13.35 2.43
N ASP A 12 -0.11 14.64 2.71
CA ASP A 12 0.46 15.33 3.87
C ASP A 12 -0.31 14.96 5.14
N SER A 13 0.35 14.97 6.32
CA SER A 13 -0.19 14.41 7.59
C SER A 13 -1.52 14.99 8.08
N TYR A 14 -2.03 16.06 7.44
CA TYR A 14 -3.29 16.72 7.77
C TYR A 14 -4.48 16.35 6.86
N CYS A 15 -4.24 15.81 5.67
CA CYS A 15 -5.28 15.51 4.67
C CYS A 15 -4.97 14.24 3.86
N GLY A 16 -4.14 13.35 4.40
CA GLY A 16 -3.78 12.10 3.76
C GLY A 16 -4.78 10.98 4.02
N GLU A 17 -4.79 9.99 3.12
CA GLU A 17 -5.44 8.71 3.36
C GLU A 17 -4.44 7.76 4.02
N ASN A 18 -4.84 7.20 5.17
CA ASN A 18 -4.05 6.24 5.92
C ASN A 18 -4.82 4.92 6.06
N ALA A 19 -4.14 3.80 5.79
CA ALA A 19 -4.68 2.47 5.99
C ALA A 19 -3.66 1.60 6.73
N GLU A 20 -4.16 0.78 7.63
CA GLU A 20 -3.39 -0.32 8.21
C GLU A 20 -3.97 -1.61 7.64
N ILE A 21 -3.16 -2.38 6.94
CA ILE A 21 -3.57 -3.66 6.36
C ILE A 21 -2.82 -4.80 7.02
N ASP A 22 -3.55 -5.88 7.26
CA ASP A 22 -3.04 -7.13 7.79
C ASP A 22 -2.75 -8.08 6.64
N LEU A 23 -1.48 -8.48 6.46
CA LEU A 23 -1.12 -9.36 5.36
C LEU A 23 -1.80 -10.74 5.48
N ILE A 24 -2.09 -11.20 6.69
CA ILE A 24 -2.70 -12.52 6.89
C ILE A 24 -4.23 -12.42 6.90
N ASP A 25 -4.79 -11.47 7.65
CA ASP A 25 -6.24 -11.37 7.83
C ASP A 25 -6.94 -10.69 6.65
N ASP A 26 -6.34 -9.63 6.09
CA ASP A 26 -6.92 -8.81 5.03
C ASP A 26 -6.58 -9.38 3.64
N TYR A 27 -5.33 -9.82 3.43
CA TYR A 27 -4.84 -10.34 2.15
C TYR A 27 -4.73 -11.87 2.08
N GLY A 28 -4.86 -12.59 3.20
CA GLY A 28 -4.83 -14.06 3.21
C GLY A 28 -3.45 -14.68 2.99
N TYR A 29 -2.36 -13.93 3.13
CA TYR A 29 -1.00 -14.46 2.98
C TYR A 29 -0.64 -15.45 4.09
N THR A 30 0.24 -16.40 3.77
CA THR A 30 0.84 -17.27 4.79
C THR A 30 1.85 -16.50 5.66
N GLU A 31 2.20 -17.03 6.84
CA GLU A 31 3.20 -16.40 7.70
C GLU A 31 4.57 -16.25 7.02
N GLU A 32 4.95 -17.18 6.13
CA GLU A 32 6.21 -17.11 5.39
C GLU A 32 6.18 -16.00 4.34
N GLU A 33 5.12 -15.89 3.56
CA GLU A 33 4.94 -14.83 2.56
C GLU A 33 4.86 -13.46 3.23
N ALA A 34 4.05 -13.33 4.29
CA ALA A 34 3.91 -12.10 5.04
C ALA A 34 5.25 -11.66 5.66
N LYS A 35 6.07 -12.61 6.10
CA LYS A 35 7.43 -12.34 6.58
C LYS A 35 8.35 -11.89 5.46
N GLU A 36 8.28 -12.52 4.29
CA GLU A 36 9.09 -12.13 3.13
C GLU A 36 8.76 -10.70 2.70
N ILE A 37 7.47 -10.37 2.61
CA ILE A 37 6.99 -9.01 2.30
C ILE A 37 7.51 -8.01 3.34
N ILE A 38 7.38 -8.28 4.64
CA ILE A 38 7.89 -7.34 5.67
C ILE A 38 9.42 -7.16 5.64
N ASN A 39 10.18 -8.12 5.10
CA ASN A 39 11.63 -8.01 5.00
C ASN A 39 12.11 -7.51 3.63
N ASP A 40 11.20 -7.29 2.66
CA ASP A 40 11.51 -6.88 1.30
C ASP A 40 10.80 -5.56 0.94
N ASP A 41 11.58 -4.50 0.76
CA ASP A 41 11.08 -3.16 0.45
C ASP A 41 10.37 -3.09 -0.91
N ASP A 42 10.85 -3.85 -1.90
CA ASP A 42 10.29 -3.85 -3.25
C ASP A 42 8.88 -4.47 -3.24
N LYS A 43 8.70 -5.56 -2.49
CA LYS A 43 7.38 -6.18 -2.25
C LYS A 43 6.43 -5.27 -1.47
N GLN A 44 6.93 -4.57 -0.44
CA GLN A 44 6.12 -3.59 0.30
C GLN A 44 5.63 -2.49 -0.63
N TYR A 45 6.50 -2.00 -1.50
CA TYR A 45 6.18 -0.96 -2.45
C TYR A 45 5.21 -1.44 -3.54
N GLU A 46 5.33 -2.69 -3.99
CA GLU A 46 4.37 -3.30 -4.93
C GLU A 46 2.97 -3.38 -4.31
N LEU A 47 2.85 -3.91 -3.10
CA LEU A 47 1.59 -3.96 -2.34
C LEU A 47 1.00 -2.57 -2.10
N PHE A 48 1.85 -1.60 -1.75
CA PHE A 48 1.42 -0.22 -1.59
C PHE A 48 0.88 0.38 -2.90
N ARG A 49 1.53 0.08 -4.03
CA ARG A 49 1.12 0.54 -5.35
C ARG A 49 -0.23 -0.06 -5.75
N GLU A 50 -0.44 -1.35 -5.49
CA GLU A 50 -1.72 -2.03 -5.71
C GLU A 50 -2.83 -1.39 -4.85
N TRP A 51 -2.62 -1.35 -3.53
CA TRP A 51 -3.55 -0.72 -2.60
C TRP A 51 -3.92 0.71 -3.02
N ARG A 52 -2.91 1.52 -3.39
CA ARG A 52 -3.12 2.89 -3.86
C ARG A 52 -3.99 2.93 -5.11
N ASN A 53 -3.76 2.05 -6.07
CA ASN A 53 -4.51 2.08 -7.34
C ASN A 53 -5.97 1.65 -7.14
N GLU A 54 -6.25 0.79 -6.17
CA GLU A 54 -7.63 0.36 -5.85
C GLU A 54 -8.38 1.40 -5.01
N ASN A 55 -7.69 2.11 -4.10
CA ASN A 55 -8.34 3.01 -3.14
C ASN A 55 -8.29 4.48 -3.56
N ILE A 56 -7.26 4.92 -4.29
CA ILE A 56 -7.09 6.31 -4.67
C ILE A 56 -7.45 6.53 -6.13
N ASN A 57 -8.45 7.39 -6.34
CA ASN A 57 -8.90 7.79 -7.67
C ASN A 57 -7.86 8.71 -8.33
N GLN A 58 -6.95 8.10 -9.10
CA GLN A 58 -5.89 8.79 -9.82
C GLN A 58 -6.34 9.16 -11.23
N SER A 59 -6.08 10.40 -11.64
CA SER A 59 -6.36 10.89 -13.00
C SER A 59 -5.14 11.63 -13.56
N TYR A 60 -4.88 11.47 -14.85
CA TYR A 60 -3.84 12.20 -15.58
C TYR A 60 -4.44 12.90 -16.79
N TRP A 61 -3.85 14.02 -17.19
CA TRP A 61 -4.22 14.75 -18.41
C TRP A 61 -2.97 15.22 -19.15
N VAL A 62 -3.06 15.27 -20.47
CA VAL A 62 -2.00 15.81 -21.32
C VAL A 62 -2.12 17.34 -21.32
N VAL A 63 -1.09 18.04 -20.88
CA VAL A 63 -0.96 19.48 -21.05
C VAL A 63 -0.39 19.73 -22.43
N LYS A 64 -1.11 20.45 -23.30
CA LYS A 64 -0.58 20.84 -24.61
C LYS A 64 0.56 21.83 -24.41
N GLU A 65 1.69 21.59 -25.07
CA GLU A 65 2.78 22.57 -25.20
C GLU A 65 2.28 23.78 -26.01
N GLU A 66 2.63 24.99 -25.56
CA GLU A 66 2.37 26.27 -26.27
C GLU A 66 3.32 26.46 -27.46
#